data_AF-A0AAU7YZQ1-F1
#
_entry.id   AF-A0AAU7YZQ1-F1
#
_cell.length_a   1.000
_cell.length_b   1.000
_cell.length_c   1.000
_cell.angle_alpha   90.00
_cell.angle_beta   90.00
_cell.angle_gamma   90.00
#
_symmetry.space_group_name_H-M   'P 1'
#
loop_
_entity.id
_entity.type
_entity.pdbx_description
1 polymer ?
#
loop_
_entity_poly.entity_id
_entity_poly.type
_entity_poly.pdbx_seq_one_letter_code
_entity_poly.pdbx_strand_id
1 'polypeptide(L)'
;MKEVNMLEPMDIFDERATIKLLTEEMHSLYLFSFLLTADNDIAEQCYVCGLGECVEGISVFMDWARSWARRTILKHAIRIIMPAPEHTDNLSSISLKGVAALGKNNLFAAIVALSAFERFVFVMSVLEKQSDADCSMLLRCSRRDVMIARELALKRLTNTDDGYDQSAWAARFFEPDGLLA
;
A
#
# COMPACT_ATOMS: atom_id res chain seq x y z
N MET A 1 10.99 6.36 63.26
CA MET A 1 9.87 5.69 62.57
C MET A 1 8.93 6.77 62.06
N LYS A 2 8.95 7.06 60.76
CA LYS A 2 7.95 7.90 60.09
C LYS A 2 7.57 7.15 58.81
N GLU A 3 6.26 7.06 58.61
CA GLU A 3 5.59 6.18 57.67
C GLU A 3 5.98 6.41 56.21
N VAL A 4 5.97 5.30 55.48
CA VAL A 4 5.99 5.18 54.02
C VAL A 4 4.54 5.07 53.55
N ASN A 5 4.29 5.50 52.30
CA ASN A 5 3.06 5.45 51.49
C ASN A 5 2.39 6.83 51.39
N MET A 6 2.03 7.33 50.21
CA MET A 6 1.28 6.63 49.18
C MET A 6 1.63 7.20 47.80
N LEU A 7 1.95 6.28 46.89
CA LEU A 7 1.95 6.37 45.43
C LEU A 7 1.22 7.61 44.87
N GLU A 8 1.96 8.39 44.09
CA GLU A 8 1.36 9.31 43.11
C GLU A 8 0.41 8.53 42.19
N PRO A 9 -0.77 9.09 41.85
CA PRO A 9 -1.70 8.42 40.94
C PRO A 9 -1.04 8.25 39.57
N MET A 10 -0.90 6.99 39.17
CA MET A 10 -0.64 6.58 37.80
C MET A 10 -1.70 7.22 36.90
N ASP A 11 -1.23 7.90 35.84
CA ASP A 11 -2.02 8.68 34.90
C ASP A 11 -3.41 8.10 34.65
N ILE A 12 -4.43 8.97 34.73
CA ILE A 12 -5.78 8.70 34.26
C ILE A 12 -5.65 8.23 32.80
N PHE A 13 -5.80 6.93 32.60
CA PHE A 13 -5.81 6.29 31.31
C PHE A 13 -6.97 6.89 30.51
N ASP A 14 -6.68 7.77 29.55
CA ASP A 14 -7.70 8.33 28.66
C ASP A 14 -8.19 7.22 27.72
N GLU A 15 -9.15 6.45 28.20
CA GLU A 15 -9.79 5.34 27.50
C GLU A 15 -10.24 5.72 26.09
N ARG A 16 -10.68 6.98 25.89
CA ARG A 16 -11.07 7.49 24.57
C ARG A 16 -9.88 7.65 23.64
N ALA A 17 -8.75 8.15 24.14
CA ALA A 17 -7.52 8.24 23.36
C ALA A 17 -6.99 6.85 22.99
N THR A 18 -7.07 5.87 23.90
CA THR A 18 -6.67 4.48 23.63
C THR A 18 -7.56 3.83 22.56
N ILE A 19 -8.88 4.00 22.63
CA ILE A 19 -9.82 3.47 21.63
C ILE A 19 -9.56 4.08 20.25
N LYS A 20 -9.27 5.40 20.19
CA LYS A 20 -8.97 6.08 18.93
C LYS A 20 -7.69 5.55 18.29
N LEU A 21 -6.61 5.42 19.06
CA LEU A 21 -5.34 4.86 18.57
C LEU A 21 -5.53 3.43 18.07
N LEU A 22 -6.22 2.59 18.84
CA LEU A 22 -6.51 1.22 18.44
C LEU A 22 -7.29 1.15 17.13
N THR A 23 -8.29 2.03 16.96
CA THR A 23 -9.10 2.11 15.74
C THR A 23 -8.25 2.53 14.54
N GLU A 24 -7.38 3.53 14.69
CA GLU A 24 -6.46 3.98 13.65
C GLU A 24 -5.49 2.84 13.23
N GLU A 25 -5.00 2.05 14.18
CA GLU A 25 -4.16 0.88 13.88
C GLU A 25 -4.92 -0.22 13.14
N MET A 26 -6.15 -0.51 13.57
CA MET A 26 -7.01 -1.48 12.90
C MET A 26 -7.28 -1.07 11.45
N HIS A 27 -7.59 0.21 11.22
CA HIS A 27 -7.79 0.76 9.89
C HIS A 27 -6.51 0.69 9.05
N SER A 28 -5.35 1.01 9.63
CA SER A 28 -4.05 0.92 8.95
C SER A 28 -3.72 -0.50 8.50
N LEU A 29 -3.97 -1.50 9.35
CA LEU A 29 -3.71 -2.91 9.04
C LEU A 29 -4.67 -3.47 8.00
N TYR A 30 -5.96 -3.09 8.05
CA TYR A 30 -6.90 -3.45 6.99
C TYR A 30 -6.49 -2.81 5.65
N LEU A 31 -6.14 -1.52 5.65
CA LEU A 31 -5.67 -0.82 4.47
C LEU A 31 -4.42 -1.46 3.88
N PHE A 32 -3.46 -1.85 4.73
CA PHE A 32 -2.28 -2.60 4.32
C PHE A 32 -2.63 -3.93 3.65
N SER A 33 -3.58 -4.67 4.23
CA SER A 33 -4.08 -5.93 3.65
C SER A 33 -4.75 -5.71 2.29
N PHE A 34 -5.56 -4.66 2.16
CA PHE A 34 -6.25 -4.33 0.93
C PHE A 34 -5.31 -3.83 -0.17
N LEU A 35 -4.33 -3.00 0.17
CA LEU A 35 -3.32 -2.52 -0.78
C LEU A 35 -2.48 -3.66 -1.36
N LEU A 36 -2.23 -4.73 -0.59
CA LEU A 36 -1.54 -5.91 -1.11
C LEU A 36 -2.44 -6.72 -2.05
N THR A 37 -3.68 -6.94 -1.64
CA THR A 37 -4.56 -7.95 -2.23
C THR A 37 -5.41 -7.43 -3.39
N ALA A 38 -5.77 -6.14 -3.38
CA ALA A 38 -6.73 -5.53 -4.31
C ALA A 38 -8.13 -6.18 -4.30
N ASP A 39 -8.44 -6.96 -3.27
CA ASP A 39 -9.66 -7.75 -3.14
C ASP A 39 -10.12 -7.69 -1.67
N ASN A 40 -11.40 -7.36 -1.43
CA ASN A 40 -11.90 -7.17 -0.07
C ASN A 40 -11.92 -8.48 0.73
N ASP A 41 -12.29 -9.60 0.11
CA ASP A 41 -12.43 -10.88 0.80
C ASP A 41 -11.05 -11.41 1.21
N ILE A 42 -10.06 -11.30 0.31
CA ILE A 42 -8.68 -11.68 0.61
C ILE A 42 -8.05 -10.71 1.62
N ALA A 43 -8.35 -9.41 1.54
CA ALA A 43 -7.88 -8.42 2.51
C ALA A 43 -8.39 -8.72 3.92
N GLU A 44 -9.69 -8.99 4.06
CA GLU A 44 -10.31 -9.36 5.32
C GLU A 44 -9.68 -10.64 5.90
N GLN A 45 -9.51 -11.67 5.07
CA GLN A 45 -8.85 -12.91 5.49
C GLN A 45 -7.43 -12.65 5.99
N CYS A 46 -6.63 -11.89 5.23
CA CYS A 46 -5.26 -11.56 5.65
C CYS A 46 -5.23 -10.76 6.95
N TYR A 47 -6.15 -9.79 7.10
CA TYR A 47 -6.28 -8.96 8.29
C TYR A 47 -6.63 -9.79 9.54
N VAL A 48 -7.65 -10.64 9.45
CA VAL A 48 -8.08 -11.52 10.55
C VAL A 48 -6.96 -12.49 10.94
N CYS A 49 -6.27 -13.09 9.97
CA CYS A 49 -5.09 -13.92 10.24
C CYS A 49 -3.97 -13.13 10.94
N GLY A 50 -3.74 -11.89 10.51
CA GLY A 50 -2.77 -10.98 11.13
C GLY A 50 -3.04 -10.69 12.59
N LEU A 51 -4.31 -10.48 12.95
CA LEU A 51 -4.73 -10.23 14.32
C LEU A 51 -4.77 -11.51 15.18
N GLY A 52 -5.22 -12.62 14.61
CA GLY A 52 -5.38 -13.88 15.34
C GLY A 52 -4.06 -14.42 15.87
N GLU A 53 -2.98 -14.32 15.09
CA GLU A 53 -1.66 -14.74 15.54
C GLU A 53 -1.12 -13.80 16.64
N CYS A 54 -1.42 -12.49 16.62
CA CYS A 54 -0.94 -11.53 17.62
C CYS A 54 -1.40 -11.82 19.07
N VAL A 55 -2.53 -12.51 19.25
CA VAL A 55 -3.13 -12.75 20.56
C VAL A 55 -2.51 -13.95 21.29
N GLU A 56 -1.87 -14.88 20.56
CA GLU A 56 -1.28 -16.11 21.15
C GLU A 56 0.15 -15.92 21.68
N GLY A 57 0.75 -14.73 21.51
CA GLY A 57 2.17 -14.49 21.79
C GLY A 57 2.48 -13.31 22.70
N ILE A 58 1.99 -13.31 23.95
CA ILE A 58 2.41 -12.43 25.07
C ILE A 58 2.14 -10.92 24.87
N SER A 59 1.56 -10.28 25.88
CA SER A 59 1.09 -8.89 25.96
C SER A 59 2.18 -7.80 25.91
N VAL A 60 3.09 -7.83 24.93
CA VAL A 60 4.25 -6.93 24.88
C VAL A 60 4.10 -5.90 23.76
N PHE A 61 4.04 -4.63 24.17
CA PHE A 61 4.29 -3.41 23.41
C PHE A 61 3.60 -3.31 22.03
N MET A 62 2.61 -2.41 21.91
CA MET A 62 1.79 -2.22 20.70
C MET A 62 2.58 -2.17 19.39
N ASP A 63 3.80 -1.62 19.38
CA ASP A 63 4.62 -1.54 18.16
C ASP A 63 5.21 -2.90 17.73
N TRP A 64 5.50 -3.80 18.68
CA TRP A 64 5.90 -5.16 18.37
C TRP A 64 4.73 -5.96 17.81
N ALA A 65 3.55 -5.86 18.44
CA ALA A 65 2.32 -6.45 17.95
C ALA A 65 1.97 -5.94 16.53
N ARG A 66 2.12 -4.64 16.28
CA ARG A 66 1.90 -4.03 14.96
C ARG A 66 2.86 -4.56 13.90
N SER A 67 4.15 -4.60 14.21
CA SER A 67 5.18 -5.10 13.29
C SER A 67 4.98 -6.58 12.99
N TRP A 68 4.54 -7.36 13.98
CA TRP A 68 4.20 -8.76 13.81
C TRP A 68 2.95 -8.95 12.95
N ALA A 69 1.86 -8.22 13.24
CA ALA A 69 0.63 -8.24 12.45
C ALA A 69 0.90 -7.95 10.97
N ARG A 70 1.65 -6.87 10.66
CA ARG A 70 2.04 -6.55 9.27
C ARG A 70 2.83 -7.68 8.61
N ARG A 71 3.78 -8.29 9.33
CA ARG A 71 4.56 -9.41 8.81
C ARG A 71 3.71 -10.65 8.56
N THR A 72 2.75 -10.96 9.43
CA THR A 72 1.81 -12.08 9.23
C THR A 72 0.87 -11.81 8.06
N ILE A 73 0.26 -10.62 7.97
CA ILE A 73 -0.57 -10.19 6.84
C ILE A 73 0.21 -10.35 5.53
N LEU A 74 1.42 -9.80 5.46
CA LEU A 74 2.24 -9.85 4.25
C LEU A 74 2.54 -11.29 3.83
N LYS A 75 2.94 -12.15 4.77
CA LYS A 75 3.20 -13.57 4.49
C LYS A 75 1.95 -14.31 4.02
N HIS A 76 0.79 -14.02 4.61
CA HIS A 76 -0.47 -14.64 4.21
C HIS A 76 -0.88 -14.18 2.80
N ALA A 77 -0.80 -12.88 2.53
CA ALA A 77 -1.08 -12.31 1.22
C ALA A 77 -0.16 -12.88 0.12
N ILE A 78 1.15 -13.04 0.39
CA ILE A 78 2.09 -13.68 -0.54
C ILE A 78 1.67 -15.12 -0.86
N ARG A 79 1.17 -15.88 0.13
CA ARG A 79 0.75 -17.27 -0.06
C ARG A 79 -0.51 -17.39 -0.92
N ILE A 80 -1.48 -16.51 -0.74
CA ILE A 80 -2.74 -16.55 -1.50
C ILE A 80 -2.54 -15.99 -2.92
N ILE A 81 -1.93 -14.81 -3.03
CA ILE A 81 -1.82 -14.09 -4.31
C ILE A 81 -0.69 -14.65 -5.18
N MET A 82 0.36 -15.20 -4.58
CA MET A 82 1.57 -15.69 -5.26
C MET A 82 2.13 -14.68 -6.29
N PRO A 83 2.43 -13.44 -5.86
CA PRO A 83 2.96 -12.43 -6.77
C PRO A 83 4.28 -12.89 -7.39
N ALA A 84 4.33 -12.97 -8.71
CA ALA A 84 5.51 -13.40 -9.45
C ALA A 84 5.89 -12.36 -10.52
N PRO A 85 7.19 -12.15 -10.78
CA PRO A 85 7.62 -11.33 -11.90
C PRO A 85 7.05 -11.89 -13.21
N GLU A 86 6.41 -11.05 -14.00
CA GLU A 86 6.06 -11.40 -15.37
C GLU A 86 7.36 -11.62 -16.13
N HIS A 87 7.65 -12.88 -16.51
CA HIS A 87 8.77 -13.17 -17.38
C HIS A 87 8.47 -12.52 -18.72
N THR A 88 9.28 -11.52 -19.08
CA THR A 88 9.15 -10.75 -20.32
C THR A 88 9.54 -11.61 -21.51
N ASP A 89 8.76 -12.64 -21.83
CA ASP A 89 8.78 -13.31 -23.14
C ASP A 89 7.56 -12.92 -23.99
N ASN A 90 6.61 -12.16 -23.45
CA ASN A 90 5.44 -11.70 -24.17
C ASN A 90 5.16 -10.22 -23.88
N LEU A 91 5.81 -9.34 -24.65
CA LEU A 91 5.38 -7.94 -24.85
C LEU A 91 4.09 -7.88 -25.70
N SER A 92 3.10 -8.73 -25.40
CA SER A 92 1.84 -8.77 -26.12
C SER A 92 0.67 -8.52 -25.17
N SER A 93 0.07 -7.35 -25.38
CA SER A 93 -1.20 -6.89 -24.83
C SER A 93 -1.21 -6.54 -23.35
N ILE A 94 -0.71 -5.33 -23.05
CA ILE A 94 -1.34 -4.50 -22.02
C ILE A 94 -2.81 -4.34 -22.45
N SER A 95 -3.67 -5.22 -21.96
CA SER A 95 -5.12 -5.09 -22.10
C SER A 95 -5.56 -3.96 -21.18
N LEU A 96 -5.44 -2.74 -21.70
CA LEU A 96 -6.07 -1.55 -21.16
C LEU A 96 -7.58 -1.67 -21.42
N LYS A 97 -8.23 -2.57 -20.69
CA LYS A 97 -9.69 -2.68 -20.67
C LYS A 97 -10.19 -2.61 -19.25
N GLY A 98 -10.60 -1.39 -18.90
CA GLY A 98 -11.79 -1.18 -18.09
C GLY A 98 -11.57 -0.87 -16.62
N VAL A 99 -11.09 0.35 -16.32
CA VAL A 99 -11.70 1.14 -15.26
C VAL A 99 -11.88 2.56 -15.81
N ALA A 100 -12.99 2.74 -16.53
CA ALA A 100 -13.45 4.06 -16.88
C ALA A 100 -13.96 4.76 -15.61
N ALA A 101 -13.44 5.97 -15.38
CA ALA A 101 -14.03 7.03 -14.57
C ALA A 101 -14.25 6.72 -13.08
N LEU A 102 -13.19 6.81 -12.27
CA LEU A 102 -13.33 7.38 -10.92
C LEU A 102 -12.38 8.58 -10.83
N GLY A 103 -12.97 9.76 -10.63
CA GLY A 103 -12.34 11.06 -10.84
C GLY A 103 -11.06 11.30 -10.04
N LYS A 104 -10.24 12.23 -10.56
CA LYS A 104 -9.06 12.85 -9.93
C LYS A 104 -8.14 11.89 -9.17
N ASN A 105 -7.10 11.41 -9.86
CA ASN A 105 -5.80 10.98 -9.32
C ASN A 105 -5.91 10.27 -7.96
N ASN A 106 -6.80 9.27 -7.87
CA ASN A 106 -6.93 8.50 -6.64
C ASN A 106 -5.76 7.52 -6.59
N LEU A 107 -4.66 7.95 -5.96
CA LEU A 107 -3.44 7.16 -5.79
C LEU A 107 -3.75 5.76 -5.26
N PHE A 108 -4.76 5.63 -4.40
CA PHE A 108 -5.21 4.34 -3.88
C PHE A 108 -5.74 3.42 -4.98
N ALA A 109 -6.65 3.93 -5.81
CA ALA A 109 -7.19 3.17 -6.95
C ALA A 109 -6.08 2.82 -7.96
N ALA A 110 -5.12 3.73 -8.16
CA ALA A 110 -3.97 3.49 -9.03
C ALA A 110 -3.04 2.39 -8.50
N ILE A 111 -2.78 2.33 -7.18
CA ILE A 111 -1.99 1.25 -6.56
C ILE A 111 -2.70 -0.09 -6.70
N VAL A 112 -4.01 -0.14 -6.44
CA VAL A 112 -4.84 -1.35 -6.55
C VAL A 112 -4.86 -1.88 -7.98
N ALA A 113 -4.80 -1.00 -8.98
CA ALA A 113 -4.77 -1.34 -10.40
C ALA A 113 -3.41 -1.82 -10.94
N LEU A 114 -2.32 -1.73 -10.16
CA LEU A 114 -1.02 -2.30 -10.54
C LEU A 114 -1.11 -3.83 -10.68
N SER A 115 -0.18 -4.45 -11.42
CA SER A 115 -0.06 -5.91 -11.42
C SER A 115 0.26 -6.41 -10.00
N ALA A 116 -0.09 -7.65 -9.67
CA ALA A 116 0.12 -8.18 -8.33
C ALA A 116 1.59 -8.05 -7.88
N PHE A 117 2.54 -8.35 -8.76
CA PHE A 117 3.96 -8.23 -8.41
C PHE A 117 4.40 -6.79 -8.19
N GLU A 118 4.02 -5.87 -9.09
CA GLU A 118 4.32 -4.44 -8.96
C GLU A 118 3.71 -3.84 -7.69
N ARG A 119 2.47 -4.23 -7.38
CA ARG A 119 1.76 -3.79 -6.18
C ARG A 119 2.44 -4.25 -4.91
N PHE A 120 2.80 -5.53 -4.81
CA PHE A 120 3.53 -6.05 -3.66
C PHE A 120 4.91 -5.38 -3.51
N VAL A 121 5.65 -5.22 -4.61
CA VAL A 121 6.93 -4.52 -4.59
C VAL A 121 6.76 -3.07 -4.15
N PHE A 122 5.78 -2.34 -4.68
CA PHE A 122 5.52 -0.96 -4.29
C PHE A 122 5.18 -0.85 -2.80
N VAL A 123 4.24 -1.65 -2.30
CA VAL A 123 3.85 -1.63 -0.89
C VAL A 123 5.04 -1.98 0.02
N MET A 124 5.77 -3.06 -0.28
CA MET A 124 6.89 -3.50 0.56
C MET A 124 8.06 -2.52 0.56
N SER A 125 8.43 -1.98 -0.60
CA SER A 125 9.66 -1.21 -0.71
C SER A 125 9.49 0.30 -0.60
N VAL A 126 8.33 0.84 -0.97
CA VAL A 126 8.06 2.28 -0.92
C VAL A 126 7.31 2.62 0.36
N LEU A 127 6.18 1.96 0.62
CA LEU A 127 5.35 2.28 1.79
C LEU A 127 5.97 1.73 3.09
N GLU A 128 6.42 0.47 3.08
CA GLU A 128 7.03 -0.18 4.25
C GLU A 128 8.56 0.00 4.31
N LYS A 129 9.17 0.62 3.30
CA LYS A 129 10.62 0.93 3.23
C LYS A 129 11.54 -0.29 3.42
N GLN A 130 11.08 -1.49 3.05
CA GLN A 130 11.90 -2.69 3.10
C GLN A 130 13.00 -2.65 2.04
N SER A 131 14.15 -3.25 2.34
CA SER A 131 15.26 -3.30 1.41
C SER A 131 14.96 -4.19 0.20
N ASP A 132 15.64 -3.97 -0.92
CA ASP A 132 15.54 -4.82 -2.11
C ASP A 132 15.91 -6.28 -1.79
N ALA A 133 16.84 -6.47 -0.85
CA ALA A 133 17.24 -7.80 -0.39
C ALA A 133 16.10 -8.51 0.34
N ASP A 134 15.42 -7.84 1.26
CA ASP A 134 14.29 -8.42 2.01
C ASP A 134 13.12 -8.70 1.09
N CYS A 135 12.80 -7.77 0.18
CA CYS A 135 11.76 -7.95 -0.83
C CYS A 135 12.05 -9.17 -1.71
N SER A 136 13.28 -9.28 -2.22
CA SER A 136 13.69 -10.40 -3.07
C SER A 136 13.61 -11.75 -2.35
N MET A 137 13.95 -11.79 -1.06
CA MET A 137 13.87 -12.99 -0.24
C MET A 137 12.41 -13.42 0.00
N LEU A 138 11.54 -12.48 0.33
CA LEU A 138 10.13 -12.74 0.63
C LEU A 138 9.33 -13.14 -0.62
N LEU A 139 9.57 -12.46 -1.74
CA LEU A 139 8.89 -12.70 -3.02
C LEU A 139 9.56 -13.80 -3.86
N ARG A 140 10.70 -14.35 -3.39
CA ARG A 140 11.47 -15.39 -4.08
C ARG A 140 11.84 -15.02 -5.53
N CYS A 141 12.22 -13.77 -5.74
CA CYS A 141 12.64 -13.23 -7.04
C CYS A 141 14.07 -12.67 -6.96
N SER A 142 14.61 -12.18 -8.08
CA SER A 142 15.91 -11.50 -8.05
C SER A 142 15.76 -10.06 -7.54
N ARG A 143 16.86 -9.48 -7.01
CA ARG A 143 16.89 -8.05 -6.66
C ARG A 143 16.62 -7.15 -7.88
N ARG A 144 17.00 -7.59 -9.08
CA ARG A 144 16.73 -6.85 -10.32
C ARG A 144 15.23 -6.78 -10.61
N ASP A 145 14.50 -7.87 -10.39
CA ASP A 145 13.04 -7.88 -10.59
C ASP A 145 12.35 -6.88 -9.65
N VAL A 146 12.80 -6.81 -8.39
CA VAL A 146 12.31 -5.82 -7.41
C VAL A 146 12.58 -4.39 -7.89
N MET A 147 13.80 -4.10 -8.36
CA MET A 147 14.15 -2.77 -8.86
C MET A 147 13.28 -2.37 -10.07
N ILE A 148 13.17 -3.26 -11.05
CA ILE A 148 12.38 -3.02 -12.27
C ILE A 148 10.90 -2.82 -11.93
N ALA A 149 10.32 -3.70 -11.11
CA ALA A 149 8.92 -3.59 -10.72
C ALA A 149 8.64 -2.32 -9.91
N ARG A 150 9.57 -1.87 -9.06
CA ARG A 150 9.45 -0.60 -8.34
C ARG A 150 9.43 0.59 -9.29
N GLU A 151 10.36 0.62 -10.24
CA GLU A 151 10.44 1.68 -11.25
C GLU A 151 9.16 1.73 -12.10
N LEU A 152 8.70 0.56 -12.55
CA LEU A 152 7.47 0.40 -13.32
C LEU A 152 6.22 0.83 -12.54
N ALA A 153 6.13 0.47 -11.26
CA ALA A 153 5.04 0.91 -10.39
C ALA A 153 5.04 2.44 -10.24
N LEU A 154 6.18 3.04 -9.90
CA LEU A 154 6.30 4.50 -9.74
C LEU A 154 5.91 5.23 -11.03
N LYS A 155 6.41 4.78 -12.19
CA LYS A 155 6.07 5.38 -13.49
C LYS A 155 4.56 5.30 -13.79
N ARG A 156 3.91 4.19 -13.48
CA ARG A 156 2.46 4.07 -13.67
C ARG A 156 1.69 5.01 -12.76
N LEU A 157 2.16 5.21 -11.53
CA LEU A 157 1.51 6.12 -10.58
C LEU A 157 1.72 7.60 -10.97
N THR A 158 2.87 7.99 -11.51
CA THR A 158 3.10 9.38 -12.00
C THR A 158 2.29 9.69 -13.25
N ASN A 159 2.17 8.74 -14.19
CA ASN A 159 1.41 8.95 -15.43
C ASN A 159 -0.12 9.08 -15.20
N THR A 160 -0.61 8.75 -14.00
CA THR A 160 -2.01 9.05 -13.64
C THR A 160 -2.25 10.53 -13.33
N ASP A 161 -1.19 11.33 -13.15
CA ASP A 161 -1.24 12.76 -12.83
C ASP A 161 -1.16 13.66 -14.09
N ASP A 162 -0.53 13.17 -15.16
CA ASP A 162 -0.23 13.92 -16.41
C ASP A 162 -1.44 14.13 -17.36
N GLY A 163 -2.67 13.93 -16.88
CA GLY A 163 -3.90 14.14 -17.66
C GLY A 163 -4.27 15.61 -17.92
N TYR A 164 -3.45 16.57 -17.48
CA TYR A 164 -3.67 18.00 -17.69
C TYR A 164 -2.49 18.63 -18.46
N ASP A 165 -2.84 19.52 -19.41
CA ASP A 165 -1.97 20.45 -20.15
C ASP A 165 -1.24 20.00 -21.43
N GLN A 166 -1.87 19.18 -22.29
CA GLN A 166 -1.47 19.13 -23.71
C GLN A 166 -2.52 19.59 -24.73
N SER A 167 -3.77 19.77 -24.32
CA SER A 167 -4.85 20.32 -25.17
C SER A 167 -5.03 21.84 -25.03
N ALA A 168 -4.54 22.45 -23.94
CA ALA A 168 -4.72 23.89 -23.69
C ALA A 168 -3.72 24.79 -24.43
N TRP A 169 -2.50 24.31 -24.72
CA TRP A 169 -1.51 25.10 -25.47
C TRP A 169 -1.75 25.07 -26.98
N ALA A 170 -2.30 23.97 -27.51
CA ALA A 170 -2.61 23.84 -28.94
C ALA A 170 -3.73 24.78 -29.41
N ALA A 171 -4.65 25.16 -28.52
CA ALA A 171 -5.73 26.10 -28.83
C ALA A 171 -5.31 27.58 -28.82
N ARG A 172 -4.08 27.91 -28.39
CA ARG A 172 -3.58 29.29 -28.32
C ARG A 172 -2.69 29.71 -29.50
N PHE A 173 -2.40 28.80 -30.44
CA PHE A 173 -1.45 29.06 -31.53
C PHE A 173 -2.08 29.10 -32.94
N PHE A 174 -3.41 28.98 -33.06
CA PHE A 174 -4.12 29.14 -34.33
C PHE A 174 -5.34 30.05 -34.15
N GLU A 175 -5.12 31.36 -34.03
CA GLU A 175 -6.08 32.32 -34.59
C GLU A 175 -5.70 32.51 -36.07
N PRO A 176 -6.58 32.18 -37.03
CA PRO A 176 -6.38 32.64 -38.39
C PRO A 176 -6.75 34.12 -38.46
N ASP A 177 -5.81 34.91 -38.97
CA ASP A 177 -5.97 36.32 -39.31
C ASP A 177 -7.34 36.58 -39.95
N GLY A 178 -8.17 37.33 -39.22
CA GLY A 178 -9.39 37.90 -39.77
C GLY A 178 -9.04 39.01 -40.75
N LEU A 179 -9.11 38.71 -42.05
CA LEU A 179 -9.20 39.71 -43.11
C LEU A 179 -10.20 39.28 -44.21
N LEU A 180 -11.09 40.23 -44.52
CA LEU A 180 -11.93 40.40 -45.72
C LEU A 180 -13.30 39.70 -45.78
N ALA A 181 -14.36 40.46 -45.48
CA ALA A 181 -15.18 41.15 -46.49
C ALA A 181 -16.00 42.27 -45.85
#